data_AF-A0A7J4TFL4-F1
#
_entry.id   AF-A0A7J4TFL4-F1
#
_cell.length_a   1.000
_cell.length_b   1.000
_cell.length_c   1.000
_cell.angle_alpha   90.00
_cell.angle_beta   90.00
_cell.angle_gamma   90.00
#
_symmetry.space_group_name_H-M   'P 1'
#
loop_
_entity.id
_entity.type
_entity.pdbx_description
1 polymer ?
#
loop_
_entity_poly.entity_id
_entity_poly.type
_entity_poly.pdbx_seq_one_letter_code
_entity_poly.pdbx_strand_id
1 'polypeptide(L)'
;MVEYLEGVLKLAGLVLSVLAAILAVTLLRHSLRKRELWAWIFLIIALVLFMVQEILGFLRAFSMFESTYLTHINVTVILVCTIIAVAYQFKIAKETI
;
A
#
# COMPACT_ATOMS: atom_id res chain seq x y z
N MET A 1 13.08 -26.55 -0.84
CA MET A 1 13.11 -25.47 0.19
C MET A 1 12.68 -24.13 -0.37
N VAL A 2 13.10 -23.74 -1.58
CA VAL A 2 12.74 -22.44 -2.19
C VAL A 2 11.24 -22.28 -2.45
N GLU A 3 10.55 -23.33 -2.95
CA GLU A 3 9.10 -23.29 -3.18
C GLU A 3 8.26 -23.09 -1.91
N TYR A 4 8.63 -23.71 -0.79
CA TYR A 4 7.94 -23.53 0.49
C TYR A 4 8.07 -22.09 1.00
N LEU A 5 9.28 -21.52 0.89
CA LEU A 5 9.53 -20.14 1.25
C LEU A 5 8.70 -19.19 0.39
N GLU A 6 8.63 -19.44 -0.91
CA GLU A 6 7.82 -18.67 -1.85
C GLU A 6 6.32 -18.73 -1.52
N GLY A 7 5.81 -19.92 -1.19
CA GLY A 7 4.42 -20.11 -0.76
C GLY A 7 4.08 -19.34 0.52
N VAL A 8 4.98 -19.35 1.51
CA VAL A 8 4.81 -18.60 2.77
C VAL A 8 4.84 -17.09 2.53
N LEU A 9 5.75 -16.59 1.68
CA LEU A 9 5.80 -15.19 1.27
C LEU A 9 4.50 -14.73 0.60
N LYS A 10 3.93 -15.57 -0.28
CA LYS A 10 2.65 -15.29 -0.97
C LYS A 10 1.47 -15.22 0.00
N LEU A 11 1.42 -16.13 0.99
CA LEU A 11 0.41 -16.11 2.05
C LEU A 11 0.55 -14.86 2.94
N ALA A 12 1.78 -14.51 3.32
CA ALA A 12 2.05 -13.31 4.10
C ALA A 12 1.63 -12.04 3.35
N GLY A 13 1.89 -11.98 2.04
CA GLY A 13 1.46 -10.91 1.16
C GLY A 13 -0.06 -10.74 1.11
N LEU A 14 -0.80 -11.85 1.00
CA LEU A 14 -2.25 -11.83 1.02
C LEU A 14 -2.81 -11.32 2.36
N VAL A 15 -2.23 -11.73 3.49
CA VAL A 15 -2.58 -11.19 4.81
C VAL A 15 -2.29 -9.68 4.89
N LEU A 16 -1.13 -9.24 4.40
CA LEU A 16 -0.75 -7.83 4.36
C LEU A 16 -1.71 -7.00 3.51
N SER A 17 -2.20 -7.53 2.39
CA SER A 17 -3.18 -6.86 1.54
C SER A 17 -4.51 -6.61 2.27
N VAL A 18 -4.96 -7.56 3.08
CA VAL A 18 -6.17 -7.44 3.89
C VAL A 18 -5.99 -6.39 4.98
N LEU A 19 -4.84 -6.42 5.67
CA LEU A 19 -4.51 -5.41 6.67
C LEU A 19 -4.41 -4.00 6.05
N ALA A 20 -3.79 -3.88 4.87
CA ALA A 20 -3.71 -2.63 4.14
C ALA A 20 -5.11 -2.09 3.77
N ALA A 21 -6.02 -2.97 3.35
CA ALA A 21 -7.40 -2.60 3.07
C ALA A 21 -8.14 -2.09 4.32
N ILE A 22 -7.99 -2.78 5.46
CA ILE A 22 -8.58 -2.36 6.74
C ILE A 22 -8.03 -1.00 7.17
N LEU A 23 -6.72 -0.80 7.05
CA LEU A 23 -6.07 0.48 7.37
C LEU A 23 -6.57 1.60 6.46
N ALA A 24 -6.64 1.36 5.14
CA ALA A 24 -7.13 2.32 4.16
C ALA A 24 -8.57 2.74 4.45
N VAL A 25 -9.47 1.79 4.73
CA VAL A 25 -10.89 2.07 5.06
C VAL A 25 -11.01 2.84 6.36
N THR A 26 -10.26 2.45 7.39
CA THR A 26 -10.26 3.12 8.70
C THR A 26 -9.77 4.56 8.56
N LEU A 27 -8.71 4.76 7.77
CA LEU A 27 -8.16 6.08 7.50
C LEU A 27 -9.07 6.95 6.65
N LEU A 28 -9.73 6.38 5.65
CA LEU A 28 -10.69 7.10 4.82
C LEU A 28 -11.84 7.64 5.68
N ARG A 29 -12.39 6.82 6.59
CA ARG A 29 -13.42 7.25 7.54
C ARG A 29 -12.96 8.40 8.41
N HIS A 30 -11.71 8.37 8.88
CA HIS A 30 -11.20 9.42 9.75
C HIS A 30 -10.84 10.70 8.98
N SER A 31 -10.27 10.55 7.79
CA SER A 31 -9.84 11.63 6.89
C SER A 31 -11.01 12.46 6.37
N LEU A 32 -12.16 11.83 6.10
CA LEU A 32 -13.36 12.55 5.67
C LEU A 32 -13.95 13.44 6.77
N ARG A 33 -13.62 13.19 8.04
CA ARG A 33 -14.19 13.88 9.19
C ARG A 33 -13.43 15.14 9.61
N LYS A 34 -12.17 15.30 9.22
CA LYS A 34 -11.37 16.51 9.50
C LYS A 34 -10.60 16.96 8.26
N ARG A 35 -10.79 18.21 7.84
CA ARG A 35 -10.17 18.82 6.65
C ARG A 35 -8.63 18.84 6.71
N GLU A 36 -8.05 18.86 7.91
CA GLU A 36 -6.60 18.80 8.15
C GLU A 36 -5.97 17.43 7.80
N LEU A 37 -6.78 16.37 7.67
CA LEU A 37 -6.30 15.03 7.36
C LEU A 37 -6.17 14.77 5.84
N TRP A 38 -6.26 15.79 4.99
CA TRP A 38 -6.04 15.64 3.53
C TRP A 38 -4.67 15.00 3.19
N ALA A 39 -3.67 15.15 4.05
CA ALA A 39 -2.39 14.44 3.97
C ALA A 39 -2.53 12.91 3.84
N TRP A 40 -3.55 12.35 4.50
CA TRP A 40 -3.79 10.92 4.56
C TRP A 40 -4.41 10.37 3.28
N ILE A 41 -4.89 11.22 2.37
CA ILE A 41 -5.38 10.79 1.05
C ILE A 41 -4.23 10.14 0.26
N PHE A 42 -3.02 10.70 0.30
CA PHE A 42 -1.86 10.10 -0.36
C PHE A 42 -1.48 8.75 0.25
N LEU A 43 -1.63 8.59 1.57
CA LEU A 43 -1.40 7.32 2.25
C LEU A 43 -2.46 6.27 1.88
N ILE A 44 -3.72 6.69 1.74
CA ILE A 44 -4.81 5.82 1.28
C ILE A 44 -4.55 5.35 -0.15
N ILE A 45 -4.12 6.25 -1.04
CA ILE A 45 -3.75 5.89 -2.42
C ILE A 45 -2.58 4.90 -2.41
N ALA A 46 -1.56 5.12 -1.59
CA ALA A 46 -0.44 4.19 -1.44
C ALA A 46 -0.89 2.80 -0.95
N LEU A 47 -1.79 2.75 0.04
CA LEU A 47 -2.34 1.49 0.57
C LEU A 47 -3.19 0.75 -0.47
N VAL A 48 -3.98 1.45 -1.27
CA VAL A 48 -4.77 0.85 -2.35
C VAL A 48 -3.84 0.30 -3.45
N LEU A 49 -2.83 1.06 -3.86
CA LEU A 49 -1.84 0.59 -4.83
C LEU A 49 -1.07 -0.63 -4.29
N PHE A 50 -0.73 -0.63 -3.00
CA PHE A 50 -0.10 -1.77 -2.33
C PHE A 50 -1.02 -3.00 -2.32
N MET A 51 -2.31 -2.83 -2.03
CA MET A 51 -3.28 -3.93 -2.11
C MET A 51 -3.35 -4.52 -3.53
N VAL A 52 -3.42 -3.67 -4.57
CA VAL A 52 -3.44 -4.13 -5.97
C VAL A 52 -2.14 -4.87 -6.32
N GLN A 53 -1.00 -4.36 -5.86
CA GLN A 53 0.31 -4.99 -6.04
C GLN A 53 0.35 -6.41 -5.46
N GLU A 54 -0.12 -6.60 -4.24
CA GLU A 54 -0.16 -7.91 -3.58
C GLU A 54 -1.10 -8.88 -4.30
N ILE A 55 -2.25 -8.39 -4.78
CA ILE A 55 -3.17 -9.18 -5.63
C ILE A 55 -2.45 -9.61 -6.92
N LEU A 56 -1.76 -8.70 -7.61
CA LEU A 56 -0.99 -9.04 -8.82
C LEU A 56 0.16 -10.03 -8.52
N GLY A 57 0.83 -9.88 -7.38
CA GLY A 57 1.86 -10.82 -6.91
C GLY A 57 1.28 -12.22 -6.66
N PHE A 58 0.09 -12.29 -6.07
CA PHE A 58 -0.66 -13.52 -5.91
C PHE A 58 -1.08 -14.12 -7.26
N LEU A 59 -1.66 -13.35 -8.18
CA LEU A 59 -2.02 -13.85 -9.52
C LEU A 59 -0.82 -14.35 -10.32
N ARG A 60 0.34 -13.68 -10.22
CA ARG A 60 1.60 -14.14 -10.81
C ARG A 60 2.05 -15.47 -10.22
N ALA A 61 1.84 -15.69 -8.92
CA ALA A 61 2.18 -16.94 -8.27
C ALA A 61 1.42 -18.16 -8.81
N PHE A 62 0.19 -17.96 -9.29
CA PHE A 62 -0.62 -19.00 -9.93
C PHE A 62 -0.34 -19.11 -11.44
N SER A 63 0.72 -18.47 -11.93
CA SER A 63 1.13 -18.48 -13.35
C SER A 63 0.05 -17.92 -14.31
N MET A 64 -0.93 -17.15 -13.80
CA MET A 64 -1.99 -16.55 -14.62
C MET A 64 -1.52 -15.30 -15.38
N PHE A 65 -0.42 -14.66 -14.96
CA PHE A 65 0.14 -13.44 -15.57
C PHE A 65 1.66 -13.34 -15.38
N GLU A 66 2.44 -13.14 -16.46
CA GLU A 66 3.91 -13.04 -16.44
C GLU A 66 4.46 -11.65 -16.84
N SER A 67 3.80 -10.56 -16.43
CA SER A 67 4.35 -9.22 -16.67
C SER A 67 5.23 -8.76 -15.51
N THR A 68 6.55 -8.92 -15.64
CA THR A 68 7.55 -8.45 -14.65
C THR A 68 7.58 -6.91 -14.53
N TYR A 69 7.19 -6.19 -15.58
CA TYR A 69 7.27 -4.73 -15.63
C TYR A 69 6.23 -4.03 -14.75
N LEU A 70 5.01 -4.59 -14.65
CA LEU A 70 3.93 -3.98 -13.87
C LEU A 70 4.23 -3.98 -12.36
N THR A 71 4.97 -4.98 -11.88
CA THR A 71 5.30 -5.12 -10.47
C THR A 71 6.31 -4.05 -10.03
N HIS A 72 7.34 -3.75 -10.83
CA HIS A 72 8.36 -2.77 -10.44
C HIS A 72 7.87 -1.31 -10.45
N ILE A 73 7.03 -0.95 -11.44
CA ILE A 73 6.48 0.39 -11.55
C ILE A 73 5.60 0.70 -10.34
N ASN A 74 4.74 -0.23 -9.95
CA ASN A 74 3.84 -0.06 -8.82
C ASN A 74 4.58 0.13 -7.48
N VAL A 75 5.61 -0.66 -7.14
CA VAL A 75 6.36 -0.47 -5.87
C VAL A 75 6.97 0.92 -5.81
N THR A 76 7.53 1.40 -6.92
CA THR A 76 8.16 2.71 -6.98
C THR A 76 7.14 3.83 -6.74
N VAL A 77 5.96 3.72 -7.35
CA VAL A 77 4.86 4.69 -7.15
C VAL A 77 4.35 4.65 -5.70
N ILE A 78 4.19 3.46 -5.10
CA ILE A 78 3.79 3.30 -3.70
C ILE A 78 4.82 3.98 -2.78
N LEU A 79 6.11 3.77 -3.02
CA LEU A 79 7.18 4.37 -2.23
C LEU A 79 7.14 5.90 -2.29
N VAL A 80 7.01 6.47 -3.49
CA VAL A 80 6.90 7.93 -3.68
C VAL A 80 5.66 8.49 -2.98
N CYS A 81 4.50 7.86 -3.13
CA CYS A 81 3.28 8.29 -2.43
C CYS A 81 3.44 8.23 -0.90
N THR A 82 4.15 7.22 -0.39
CA THR A 82 4.41 7.07 1.04
C THR A 82 5.34 8.16 1.56
N ILE A 83 6.40 8.49 0.81
CA ILE A 83 7.32 9.60 1.15
C ILE A 83 6.56 10.92 1.19
N ILE A 84 5.72 11.19 0.19
CA ILE A 84 4.89 12.41 0.15
C ILE A 84 3.94 12.46 1.35
N ALA A 85 3.26 11.36 1.66
CA ALA A 85 2.35 11.29 2.81
C ALA A 85 3.07 11.62 4.13
N VAL A 86 4.25 11.03 4.35
CA VAL A 86 5.07 11.29 5.54
C VAL A 86 5.55 12.74 5.58
N ALA A 87 6.07 13.27 4.47
CA ALA A 87 6.52 14.66 4.39
C ALA A 87 5.38 15.65 4.71
N TYR A 88 4.17 15.37 4.22
CA TYR A 88 2.99 16.18 4.48
C TYR A 88 2.55 16.08 5.95
N GLN A 89 2.64 14.89 6.56
CA GLN A 89 2.37 14.72 7.99
C GLN A 89 3.37 15.51 8.86
N PHE A 90 4.66 15.50 8.51
CA PHE A 90 5.68 16.28 9.21
C PHE A 90 5.42 17.79 9.12
N LYS A 91 4.98 18.28 7.95
CA LYS A 91 4.64 19.69 7.78
C LYS A 91 3.49 20.12 8.69
N ILE A 92 2.42 19.32 8.75
CA ILE A 92 1.26 19.58 9.62
C ILE A 92 1.68 19.52 11.10
N ALA A 93 2.45 18.50 11.49
CA ALA A 93 2.91 18.35 12.87
C ALA A 93 3.76 19.54 13.32
N LYS A 94 4.60 20.08 12.43
CA LYS A 94 5.43 21.26 12.70
C LYS A 94 4.62 22.56 12.83
N GLU A 95 3.52 22.71 12.11
CA GLU A 95 2.61 23.87 12.24
C GLU A 95 1.78 23.84 13.54
N THR A 96 1.74 22.70 14.25
CA THR A 96 0.93 22.52 15.47
C THR A 96 1.75 22.74 16.76
N ILE A 97 3.08 22.90 16.68
CA ILE A 97 4.01 23.16 17.80
C ILE A 97 4.46 24.61 17.77
#